data_AF-A0A848VD05-F1
#
_entry.id   AF-A0A848VD05-F1
#
_cell.length_a   1.000
_cell.length_b   1.000
_cell.length_c   1.000
_cell.angle_alpha   90.00
_cell.angle_beta   90.00
_cell.angle_gamma   90.00
#
_symmetry.space_group_name_H-M   'P 1'
#
loop_
_entity.id
_entity.type
_entity.pdbx_description
1 polymer ?
#
loop_
_entity_poly.entity_id
_entity_poly.type
_entity_poly.pdbx_seq_one_letter_code
_entity_poly.pdbx_strand_id
1 'polypeptide(L)'
;MTDSLFGTTKISYQGETYDFGKPFDRLTVEEAILRYNADIERTRIRDHDYLLAQCERLGIPVKPNFGTGKLQIEIFEKTAEGELRQPTFVTAYPTEVSPLSRQNDNDAFVTDRFEFFVAGREIANGFSELNDAEEQAARFHAQVANREAGDDEAMVFDDDYIRALEYGLPPTAGLGVGIDRLVMLLTDSPSIRDVLLFPHMRPEAQTPGPS
;
A
#
# COMPACT_ATOMS: atom_id res chain seq x y z
N MET A 1 11.45 5.52 -19.13
CA MET A 1 11.79 6.73 -18.35
C MET A 1 13.28 6.80 -18.06
N THR A 2 13.86 5.81 -17.37
CA THR A 2 15.30 5.76 -17.05
C THR A 2 16.20 5.90 -18.28
N ASP A 3 15.93 5.15 -19.35
CA ASP A 3 16.69 5.23 -20.61
C ASP A 3 16.66 6.65 -21.21
N SER A 4 15.50 7.31 -21.19
CA SER A 4 15.36 8.68 -21.70
C SER A 4 16.08 9.73 -20.85
N LEU A 5 16.26 9.51 -19.55
CA LEU A 5 16.88 10.47 -18.64
C LEU A 5 18.38 10.24 -18.49
N PHE A 6 18.81 8.98 -18.48
CA PHE A 6 20.17 8.57 -18.11
C PHE A 6 20.91 7.85 -19.24
N GLY A 7 20.25 7.56 -20.38
CA GLY A 7 20.82 6.74 -21.46
C GLY A 7 21.08 5.28 -21.06
N THR A 8 20.45 4.82 -19.98
CA THR A 8 20.60 3.48 -19.43
C THR A 8 19.33 3.06 -18.67
N THR A 9 19.06 1.77 -18.60
CA THR A 9 17.99 1.21 -17.77
C THR A 9 18.39 1.01 -16.31
N LYS A 10 19.68 1.16 -15.99
CA LYS A 10 20.24 0.94 -14.66
C LYS A 10 20.46 2.26 -13.95
N ILE A 11 19.95 2.38 -12.73
CA ILE A 11 20.21 3.51 -11.85
C ILE A 11 20.85 3.04 -10.55
N SER A 12 21.58 3.94 -9.89
CA SER A 12 22.07 3.73 -8.53
C SER A 12 21.21 4.53 -7.57
N TYR A 13 20.81 3.92 -6.46
CA TYR A 13 20.09 4.58 -5.39
C TYR A 13 20.55 4.02 -4.05
N GLN A 14 21.07 4.88 -3.19
CA GLN A 14 21.53 4.58 -1.83
C GLN A 14 22.55 3.43 -1.78
N GLY A 15 23.48 3.40 -2.74
CA GLY A 15 24.54 2.39 -2.84
C GLY A 15 24.15 1.06 -3.49
N GLU A 16 22.88 0.90 -3.90
CA GLU A 16 22.40 -0.27 -4.64
C GLU A 16 22.10 0.07 -6.10
N THR A 17 22.20 -0.93 -6.98
CA THR A 17 21.87 -0.80 -8.41
C THR A 17 20.53 -1.45 -8.71
N TYR A 18 19.67 -0.71 -9.41
CA TYR A 18 18.34 -1.14 -9.84
C TYR A 18 18.26 -1.15 -11.36
N ASP A 19 17.85 -2.28 -11.94
CA ASP A 19 17.79 -2.46 -13.40
C ASP A 19 16.34 -2.49 -13.89
N PHE A 20 15.88 -1.35 -14.40
CA PHE A 20 14.54 -1.19 -14.97
C PHE A 20 14.40 -1.76 -16.38
N GLY A 21 15.44 -2.40 -16.92
CA GLY A 21 15.42 -3.08 -18.21
C GLY A 21 14.96 -4.54 -18.09
N LYS A 22 14.88 -5.06 -16.85
CA LYS A 22 14.43 -6.42 -16.57
C LYS A 22 12.93 -6.45 -16.25
N PRO A 23 12.27 -7.60 -16.46
CA PRO A 23 10.93 -7.82 -15.93
C PRO A 23 10.91 -7.58 -14.41
N PHE A 24 9.88 -6.92 -13.92
CA PHE A 24 9.71 -6.67 -12.48
C PHE A 24 9.17 -7.93 -11.81
N ASP A 25 9.62 -8.17 -10.59
CA ASP A 25 9.14 -9.29 -9.80
C ASP A 25 7.65 -9.11 -9.48
N ARG A 26 6.95 -10.23 -9.29
CA ARG A 26 5.54 -10.25 -8.92
C ARG A 26 5.31 -11.26 -7.82
N LEU A 27 4.65 -10.84 -6.75
CA LEU A 27 4.29 -11.67 -5.61
C LEU A 27 2.89 -11.30 -5.15
N THR A 28 2.12 -12.23 -4.60
CA THR A 28 0.95 -11.85 -3.81
C THR A 28 1.37 -11.36 -2.42
N VAL A 29 0.48 -10.64 -1.71
CA VAL A 29 0.67 -10.30 -0.29
C VAL A 29 1.03 -11.55 0.52
N GLU A 30 0.29 -12.64 0.32
CA GLU A 30 0.53 -13.92 1.01
C GLU A 30 1.90 -14.53 0.67
N GLU A 31 2.29 -14.51 -0.61
CA GLU A 31 3.61 -14.99 -1.03
C GLU A 31 4.75 -14.15 -0.44
N ALA A 32 4.58 -12.84 -0.35
CA ALA A 32 5.54 -11.95 0.29
C ALA A 32 5.67 -12.26 1.79
N ILE A 33 4.56 -12.40 2.51
CA ILE A 33 4.57 -12.79 3.93
C ILE A 33 5.29 -14.13 4.12
N LEU A 34 4.91 -15.15 3.36
CA LEU A 34 5.49 -16.49 3.50
C LEU A 34 6.97 -16.55 3.09
N ARG A 35 7.41 -15.68 2.18
CA ARG A 35 8.82 -15.58 1.77
C ARG A 35 9.70 -15.05 2.89
N TYR A 36 9.23 -14.04 3.63
CA TYR A 36 10.01 -13.36 4.66
C TYR A 36 9.69 -13.84 6.10
N ASN A 37 8.74 -14.75 6.26
CA ASN A 37 8.40 -15.39 7.54
C ASN A 37 8.29 -16.91 7.37
N ALA A 38 9.43 -17.60 7.43
CA ALA A 38 9.52 -19.05 7.18
C ALA A 38 8.75 -19.92 8.20
N ASP A 39 8.38 -19.34 9.34
CA ASP A 39 7.62 -19.98 10.42
C ASP A 39 6.09 -19.78 10.30
N ILE A 40 5.64 -18.96 9.35
CA ILE A 40 4.21 -18.81 9.05
C ILE A 40 3.76 -19.94 8.13
N GLU A 41 2.74 -20.68 8.57
CA GLU A 41 2.17 -21.80 7.84
C GLU A 41 1.25 -21.32 6.72
N ARG A 42 1.56 -21.69 5.47
CA ARG A 42 0.74 -21.36 4.28
C ARG A 42 -0.73 -21.77 4.45
N THR A 43 -1.00 -22.92 5.04
CA THR A 43 -2.37 -23.45 5.24
C THR A 43 -3.18 -22.64 6.23
N ARG A 44 -2.54 -21.77 7.03
CA ARG A 44 -3.16 -20.95 8.06
C ARG A 44 -3.04 -19.45 7.77
N ILE A 45 -2.57 -19.06 6.58
CA ILE A 45 -2.35 -17.66 6.22
C ILE A 45 -3.65 -16.82 6.20
N ARG A 46 -4.83 -17.45 6.26
CA ARG A 46 -6.14 -16.80 6.37
C ARG A 46 -6.91 -17.18 7.64
N ASP A 47 -6.26 -17.83 8.61
CA ASP A 47 -6.83 -18.16 9.91
C ASP A 47 -6.63 -16.94 10.84
N HIS A 48 -7.74 -16.34 11.28
CA HIS A 48 -7.74 -15.12 12.09
C HIS A 48 -6.98 -15.29 13.40
N ASP A 49 -7.34 -16.29 14.21
CA ASP A 49 -6.73 -16.54 15.52
C ASP A 49 -5.24 -16.88 15.37
N TYR A 50 -4.89 -17.61 14.31
CA TYR A 50 -3.50 -17.89 13.99
C TYR A 50 -2.71 -16.61 13.69
N LEU A 51 -3.20 -15.76 12.78
CA LEU A 51 -2.52 -14.52 12.43
C LEU A 51 -2.45 -13.56 13.61
N LEU A 52 -3.47 -13.53 14.46
CA LEU A 52 -3.46 -12.74 15.69
C LEU A 52 -2.29 -13.15 16.61
N ALA A 53 -2.08 -14.46 16.78
CA ALA A 53 -0.95 -14.99 17.53
C ALA A 53 0.40 -14.70 16.84
N GLN A 54 0.46 -14.70 15.50
CA GLN A 54 1.66 -14.29 14.76
C GLN A 54 1.97 -12.81 14.96
N CYS A 55 0.96 -11.93 14.93
CA CYS A 55 1.13 -10.51 15.21
C CYS A 55 1.69 -10.28 16.61
N GLU A 56 1.16 -10.95 17.64
CA GLU A 56 1.68 -10.87 19.01
C GLU A 56 3.16 -11.30 19.07
N ARG A 57 3.50 -12.42 18.45
CA ARG A 57 4.87 -12.93 18.38
C ARG A 57 5.84 -11.97 17.68
N LEU A 58 5.37 -11.31 16.62
CA LEU A 58 6.15 -10.34 15.84
C LEU A 58 6.17 -8.93 16.46
N GLY A 59 5.48 -8.73 17.60
CA GLY A 59 5.39 -7.44 18.27
C GLY A 59 4.59 -6.40 17.48
N ILE A 60 3.61 -6.84 16.69
CA ILE A 60 2.72 -6.01 15.88
C ILE A 60 1.51 -5.60 16.74
N PRO A 61 1.28 -4.30 16.99
CA PRO A 61 0.09 -3.84 17.69
C PRO A 61 -1.17 -4.16 16.88
N VAL A 62 -2.17 -4.79 17.51
CA VAL A 62 -3.45 -5.14 16.88
C VAL A 62 -4.60 -4.44 17.57
N LYS A 63 -5.62 -4.03 16.80
CA LYS A 63 -6.88 -3.51 17.33
C LYS A 63 -7.95 -4.61 17.33
N PRO A 64 -8.95 -4.58 18.24
CA PRO A 64 -9.99 -5.60 18.32
C PRO A 64 -10.85 -5.74 17.05
N ASN A 65 -10.93 -4.70 16.22
CA ASN A 65 -11.69 -4.69 14.98
C ASN A 65 -10.91 -5.17 13.75
N PHE A 66 -9.64 -5.57 13.90
CA PHE A 66 -8.87 -6.09 12.77
C PHE A 66 -9.36 -7.48 12.37
N GLY A 67 -9.85 -7.60 11.14
CA GLY A 67 -10.09 -8.87 10.49
C GLY A 67 -8.80 -9.48 9.93
N THR A 68 -8.95 -10.66 9.33
CA THR A 68 -7.82 -11.45 8.82
C THR A 68 -7.03 -10.70 7.76
N GLY A 69 -7.70 -9.95 6.88
CA GLY A 69 -7.05 -9.20 5.81
C GLY A 69 -6.20 -8.06 6.34
N LYS A 70 -6.70 -7.33 7.35
CA LYS A 70 -5.90 -6.28 8.01
C LYS A 70 -4.71 -6.88 8.75
N LEU A 71 -4.87 -8.01 9.43
CA LEU A 71 -3.74 -8.72 10.06
C LEU A 71 -2.67 -9.14 9.05
N GLN A 72 -3.04 -9.64 7.87
CA GLN A 72 -2.07 -9.95 6.81
C GLN A 72 -1.26 -8.70 6.42
N ILE A 73 -1.92 -7.56 6.23
CA ILE A 73 -1.25 -6.31 5.86
C ILE A 73 -0.29 -5.83 6.94
N GLU A 74 -0.70 -5.84 8.20
CA GLU A 74 0.18 -5.46 9.31
C GLU A 74 1.44 -6.35 9.37
N ILE A 75 1.31 -7.65 9.11
CA ILE A 75 2.45 -8.57 9.00
C ILE A 75 3.31 -8.22 7.78
N PHE A 76 2.69 -7.99 6.62
CA PHE A 76 3.39 -7.64 5.39
C PHE A 76 4.21 -6.34 5.53
N GLU A 77 3.60 -5.25 6.02
CA GLU A 77 4.27 -3.96 6.23
C GLU A 77 5.44 -4.11 7.22
N LYS A 78 5.24 -4.90 8.29
CA LYS A 78 6.26 -5.09 9.31
C LYS A 78 7.46 -5.91 8.84
N THR A 79 7.24 -6.93 8.01
CA THR A 79 8.21 -8.02 7.79
C THR A 79 8.66 -8.21 6.35
N ALA A 80 7.87 -7.77 5.37
CA ALA A 80 8.12 -8.03 3.96
C ALA A 80 8.41 -6.74 3.18
N GLU A 81 7.69 -5.65 3.44
CA GLU A 81 7.79 -4.40 2.67
C GLU A 81 9.23 -3.90 2.55
N GLY A 82 9.95 -3.77 3.67
CA GLY A 82 11.34 -3.28 3.70
C GLY A 82 12.33 -4.17 2.95
N GLU A 83 12.01 -5.45 2.77
CA GLU A 83 12.85 -6.45 2.09
C GLU A 83 12.65 -6.43 0.56
N LEU A 84 11.62 -5.75 0.05
CA LEU A 84 11.37 -5.59 -1.39
C LEU A 84 12.34 -4.60 -2.03
N ARG A 85 13.61 -5.01 -2.16
CA ARG A 85 14.67 -4.19 -2.74
C ARG A 85 14.47 -3.97 -4.24
N GLN A 86 14.40 -5.02 -5.03
CA GLN A 86 14.25 -4.90 -6.48
C GLN A 86 12.83 -4.46 -6.88
N PRO A 87 12.64 -3.85 -8.07
CA PRO A 87 11.33 -3.52 -8.61
C PRO A 87 10.35 -4.70 -8.53
N THR A 88 9.35 -4.58 -7.65
CA THR A 88 8.42 -5.68 -7.33
C THR A 88 6.99 -5.16 -7.29
N PHE A 89 6.10 -5.82 -8.02
CA PHE A 89 4.65 -5.69 -7.80
C PHE A 89 4.21 -6.67 -6.73
N VAL A 90 3.59 -6.18 -5.66
CA VAL A 90 2.83 -6.99 -4.72
C VAL A 90 1.36 -6.90 -5.12
N THR A 91 0.68 -8.04 -5.24
CA THR A 91 -0.70 -8.13 -5.75
C THR A 91 -1.63 -8.86 -4.78
N ALA A 92 -2.92 -8.91 -5.12
CA ALA A 92 -3.93 -9.65 -4.37
C ALA A 92 -4.07 -9.16 -2.91
N TYR A 93 -4.24 -7.85 -2.76
CA TYR A 93 -4.48 -7.23 -1.47
C TYR A 93 -5.85 -7.66 -0.92
N PRO A 94 -5.98 -7.93 0.40
CA PRO A 94 -7.26 -8.31 0.98
C PRO A 94 -8.34 -7.26 0.74
N THR A 95 -9.57 -7.73 0.53
CA THR A 95 -10.75 -6.87 0.29
C THR A 95 -11.02 -5.94 1.47
N GLU A 96 -10.77 -6.42 2.69
CA GLU A 96 -10.92 -5.65 3.93
C GLU A 96 -10.16 -4.31 3.93
N VAL A 97 -8.96 -4.27 3.34
CA VAL A 97 -8.08 -3.09 3.31
C VAL A 97 -8.14 -2.33 1.98
N SER A 98 -9.04 -2.72 1.07
CA SER A 98 -9.08 -2.23 -0.31
C SER A 98 -10.48 -1.73 -0.67
N PRO A 99 -11.00 -0.69 0.01
CA PRO A 99 -12.41 -0.31 -0.05
C PRO A 99 -12.92 0.14 -1.43
N LEU A 100 -12.01 0.52 -2.34
CA LEU A 100 -12.32 1.01 -3.70
C LEU A 100 -11.90 0.02 -4.80
N SER A 101 -11.23 -1.07 -4.44
CA SER A 101 -10.67 -2.01 -5.42
C SER A 101 -11.67 -3.13 -5.72
N ARG A 102 -11.85 -3.44 -6.99
CA ARG A 102 -12.71 -4.53 -7.46
C ARG A 102 -12.31 -5.85 -6.81
N GLN A 103 -13.28 -6.58 -6.28
CA GLN A 103 -13.09 -7.92 -5.75
C GLN A 103 -12.66 -8.91 -6.84
N ASN A 104 -11.77 -9.84 -6.51
CA ASN A 104 -11.35 -10.86 -7.47
C ASN A 104 -12.49 -11.87 -7.71
N ASP A 105 -12.70 -12.25 -8.99
CA ASP A 105 -13.78 -13.15 -9.39
C ASP A 105 -13.65 -14.58 -8.83
N ASN A 106 -12.43 -15.05 -8.61
CA ASN A 106 -12.16 -16.42 -8.14
C ASN A 106 -11.98 -16.49 -6.63
N ASP A 107 -11.65 -15.37 -5.99
CA ASP A 107 -11.29 -15.31 -4.58
C ASP A 107 -11.73 -14.00 -3.94
N ALA A 108 -12.93 -14.02 -3.37
CA ALA A 108 -13.55 -12.89 -2.69
C ALA A 108 -12.71 -12.29 -1.52
N PHE A 109 -11.75 -13.06 -0.99
CA PHE A 109 -10.88 -12.59 0.08
C PHE A 109 -9.94 -11.46 -0.39
N VAL A 110 -9.61 -11.42 -1.69
CA VAL A 110 -8.67 -10.46 -2.27
C VAL A 110 -9.33 -9.59 -3.35
N THR A 111 -8.66 -8.49 -3.66
CA THR A 111 -9.02 -7.57 -4.74
C THR A 111 -7.98 -7.61 -5.84
N ASP A 112 -8.38 -7.16 -7.03
CA ASP A 112 -7.50 -6.96 -8.17
C ASP A 112 -6.67 -5.67 -8.01
N ARG A 113 -5.93 -5.59 -6.90
CA ARG A 113 -5.06 -4.48 -6.51
C ARG A 113 -3.60 -4.90 -6.51
N PHE A 114 -2.73 -3.95 -6.81
CA PHE A 114 -1.30 -4.05 -6.64
C PHE A 114 -0.71 -2.78 -6.02
N GLU A 115 0.41 -2.96 -5.34
CA GLU A 115 1.36 -1.88 -5.06
C GLU A 115 2.71 -2.24 -5.67
N PHE A 116 3.47 -1.21 -6.02
CA PHE A 116 4.76 -1.34 -6.66
C PHE A 116 5.85 -0.78 -5.75
N PHE A 117 6.80 -1.63 -5.41
CA PHE A 117 7.89 -1.32 -4.48
C PHE A 117 9.23 -1.28 -5.19
N VAL A 118 10.07 -0.33 -4.78
CA VAL A 118 11.49 -0.28 -5.12
C VAL A 118 12.26 0.19 -3.89
N ALA A 119 13.40 -0.43 -3.60
CA ALA A 119 14.27 -0.11 -2.48
C ALA A 119 13.55 -0.18 -1.11
N GLY A 120 12.58 -1.09 -0.97
CA GLY A 120 11.76 -1.26 0.23
C GLY A 120 10.78 -0.11 0.49
N ARG A 121 10.35 0.58 -0.57
CA ARG A 121 9.41 1.70 -0.48
C ARG A 121 8.36 1.60 -1.58
N GLU A 122 7.11 1.86 -1.22
CA GLU A 122 6.00 1.97 -2.15
C GLU A 122 6.18 3.19 -3.08
N ILE A 123 6.13 2.96 -4.39
CA ILE A 123 6.27 3.97 -5.45
C ILE A 123 4.93 4.22 -6.16
N ALA A 124 4.09 3.19 -6.27
CA ALA A 124 2.79 3.30 -6.92
C ALA A 124 1.78 2.31 -6.35
N ASN A 125 0.50 2.65 -6.45
CA ASN A 125 -0.63 1.80 -6.09
C ASN A 125 -1.63 1.82 -7.26
N GLY A 126 -2.19 0.67 -7.60
CA GLY A 126 -3.14 0.56 -8.70
C GLY A 126 -4.08 -0.62 -8.54
N PHE A 127 -5.25 -0.53 -9.15
CA PHE A 127 -6.27 -1.56 -9.03
C PHE A 127 -7.27 -1.50 -10.19
N SER A 128 -7.94 -2.62 -10.44
CA SER A 128 -9.21 -2.60 -11.15
C SER A 128 -10.23 -1.85 -10.27
N GLU A 129 -10.86 -0.84 -10.83
CA GLU A 129 -11.81 0.03 -10.13
C GLU A 129 -13.08 -0.74 -9.76
N LEU A 130 -13.57 -0.55 -8.54
CA LEU A 130 -14.89 -1.03 -8.15
C LEU A 130 -15.96 -0.15 -8.80
N ASN A 131 -16.65 -0.71 -9.78
CA ASN A 131 -17.71 0.00 -10.52
C ASN A 131 -19.13 -0.49 -10.19
N ASP A 132 -19.27 -1.42 -9.24
CA ASP A 132 -20.56 -1.83 -8.69
C ASP A 132 -20.97 -0.85 -7.57
N ALA A 133 -22.03 -0.08 -7.81
CA ALA A 133 -22.50 0.96 -6.90
C ALA A 133 -23.05 0.39 -5.58
N GLU A 134 -23.72 -0.76 -5.63
CA GLU A 134 -24.30 -1.41 -4.43
C GLU A 134 -23.17 -1.95 -3.54
N GLU A 135 -22.19 -2.60 -4.15
CA GLU A 135 -21.00 -3.07 -3.43
C GLU A 135 -20.20 -1.91 -2.84
N GLN A 136 -19.99 -0.84 -3.61
CA GLN A 136 -19.25 0.33 -3.13
C GLN A 136 -19.96 1.01 -1.95
N ALA A 137 -21.29 1.14 -1.99
CA ALA A 137 -22.07 1.68 -0.89
C ALA A 137 -21.96 0.81 0.38
N ALA A 138 -22.03 -0.52 0.22
CA ALA A 138 -21.83 -1.44 1.34
C ALA A 138 -20.43 -1.30 1.97
N ARG A 139 -19.38 -1.14 1.15
CA ARG A 139 -18.01 -0.90 1.62
C ARG A 139 -17.86 0.45 2.33
N PHE A 140 -18.51 1.51 1.85
CA PHE A 140 -18.53 2.80 2.56
C PHE A 140 -19.24 2.72 3.91
N HIS A 141 -20.35 1.99 4.02
CA HIS A 141 -21.00 1.77 5.32
C HIS A 141 -20.07 1.03 6.30
N ALA A 142 -19.32 0.03 5.82
CA ALA A 142 -18.31 -0.65 6.65
C ALA A 142 -17.18 0.30 7.09
N GLN A 143 -16.72 1.19 6.20
CA GLN A 143 -15.72 2.21 6.54
C GLN A 143 -16.23 3.22 7.58
N VAL A 144 -17.50 3.65 7.49
CA VAL A 144 -18.13 4.50 8.51
C VAL A 144 -18.15 3.80 9.86
N ALA A 145 -18.51 2.51 9.91
CA ALA A 145 -18.48 1.74 11.15
C ALA A 145 -17.05 1.62 11.72
N ASN A 146 -16.03 1.45 10.87
CA ASN A 146 -14.63 1.45 11.29
C ASN A 146 -14.19 2.80 11.87
N ARG A 147 -14.66 3.90 11.27
CA ARG A 147 -14.40 5.25 11.77
C ARG A 147 -15.00 5.46 13.15
N GLU A 148 -16.24 5.04 13.36
CA GLU A 148 -16.91 5.09 14.68
C GLU A 148 -16.19 4.22 15.72
N ALA A 149 -15.49 3.16 15.28
CA ALA A 149 -14.64 2.31 16.11
C ALA A 149 -13.24 2.89 16.38
N GLY A 150 -12.94 4.11 15.93
CA GLY A 150 -11.66 4.80 16.19
C GLY A 150 -10.58 4.59 15.12
N ASP A 151 -10.98 4.36 13.88
CA ASP A 151 -10.10 4.43 12.71
C ASP A 151 -10.18 5.83 12.07
N ASP A 152 -9.23 6.70 12.41
CA ASP A 152 -9.18 8.08 11.91
C ASP A 152 -8.90 8.18 10.41
N GLU A 153 -8.40 7.09 9.78
CA GLU A 153 -8.08 7.02 8.35
C GLU A 153 -9.22 6.43 7.51
N ALA A 154 -10.28 5.93 8.14
CA ALA A 154 -11.41 5.32 7.45
C ALA A 154 -12.21 6.33 6.61
N MET A 155 -12.68 5.86 5.45
CA MET A 155 -13.39 6.68 4.47
C MET A 155 -14.77 7.14 4.97
N VAL A 156 -15.22 8.29 4.47
CA VAL A 156 -16.61 8.76 4.66
C VAL A 156 -17.50 8.17 3.58
N PHE A 157 -18.80 8.06 3.88
CA PHE A 157 -19.79 7.77 2.85
C PHE A 157 -19.96 8.99 1.93
N ASP A 158 -19.88 8.78 0.62
CA ASP A 158 -20.04 9.82 -0.40
C ASP A 158 -21.22 9.48 -1.31
N ASP A 159 -22.39 10.05 -0.99
CA ASP A 159 -23.63 9.85 -1.76
C ASP A 159 -23.51 10.32 -3.22
N ASP A 160 -22.69 11.34 -3.51
CA ASP A 160 -22.54 11.86 -4.88
C ASP A 160 -21.68 10.90 -5.72
N TYR A 161 -20.64 10.32 -5.14
CA TYR A 161 -19.84 9.29 -5.79
C TYR A 161 -20.66 8.02 -6.08
N ILE A 162 -21.48 7.55 -5.13
CA ILE A 162 -22.37 6.40 -5.36
C ILE A 162 -23.35 6.71 -6.49
N ARG A 163 -23.99 7.87 -6.47
CA ARG A 163 -24.88 8.31 -7.56
C ARG A 163 -24.16 8.32 -8.91
N ALA A 164 -22.91 8.76 -8.97
CA ALA A 164 -22.12 8.75 -10.20
C ALA A 164 -21.87 7.32 -10.72
N LEU A 165 -21.60 6.37 -9.83
CA LEU A 165 -21.45 4.95 -10.19
C LEU A 165 -22.76 4.35 -10.73
N GLU A 166 -23.92 4.74 -10.20
CA GLU A 166 -25.24 4.30 -10.68
C GLU A 166 -25.53 4.74 -12.13
N TYR A 167 -24.96 5.86 -12.57
CA TYR A 167 -25.02 6.26 -13.99
C TYR A 167 -24.16 5.37 -14.90
N GLY A 168 -23.20 4.64 -14.33
CA GLY A 168 -22.36 3.65 -14.99
C GLY A 168 -20.91 4.11 -15.14
N LEU A 169 -20.03 3.44 -14.40
CA LEU A 169 -18.58 3.47 -14.62
C LEU A 169 -18.17 2.23 -15.46
N PRO A 170 -17.60 2.40 -16.67
CA PRO A 170 -17.04 1.26 -17.42
C PRO A 170 -15.96 0.53 -16.61
N PRO A 171 -15.68 -0.76 -16.89
CA PRO A 171 -14.53 -1.44 -16.32
C PRO A 171 -13.26 -0.62 -16.56
N THR A 172 -12.66 -0.15 -15.46
CA THR A 172 -11.58 0.83 -15.46
C THR A 172 -10.44 0.33 -14.57
N ALA A 173 -9.22 0.78 -14.84
CA ALA A 173 -8.07 0.55 -13.97
C ALA A 173 -7.49 1.91 -13.56
N GLY A 174 -7.26 2.09 -12.26
CA GLY A 174 -6.63 3.26 -11.67
C GLY A 174 -5.16 3.03 -11.34
N LEU A 175 -4.40 4.11 -11.36
CA LEU A 175 -2.99 4.13 -10.95
C LEU A 175 -2.66 5.46 -10.29
N GLY A 176 -2.20 5.40 -9.05
CA GLY A 176 -1.51 6.49 -8.35
C GLY A 176 0.00 6.25 -8.34
N VAL A 177 0.78 7.28 -8.65
CA VAL A 177 2.25 7.24 -8.60
C VAL A 177 2.75 8.33 -7.66
N GLY A 178 3.56 7.94 -6.67
CA GLY A 178 4.23 8.86 -5.76
C GLY A 178 5.37 9.60 -6.46
N ILE A 179 5.07 10.76 -7.05
CA ILE A 179 6.03 11.53 -7.85
C ILE A 179 7.27 11.90 -7.04
N ASP A 180 7.13 12.33 -5.78
CA ASP A 180 8.30 12.69 -4.96
C ASP A 180 9.22 11.50 -4.72
N ARG A 181 8.66 10.32 -4.38
CA ARG A 181 9.44 9.09 -4.18
C ARG A 181 10.08 8.62 -5.49
N LEU A 182 9.38 8.76 -6.62
CA LEU A 182 9.95 8.47 -7.94
C LEU A 182 11.12 9.41 -8.25
N VAL A 183 11.00 10.71 -7.97
CA VAL A 183 12.10 11.66 -8.16
C VAL A 183 13.26 11.28 -7.24
N MET A 184 13.03 11.03 -5.95
CA MET A 184 14.07 10.60 -5.00
C MET A 184 14.87 9.41 -5.52
N LEU A 185 14.17 8.40 -6.02
CA LEU A 185 14.78 7.19 -6.60
C LEU A 185 15.66 7.51 -7.81
N LEU A 186 15.20 8.39 -8.70
CA LEU A 186 15.91 8.76 -9.93
C LEU A 186 17.06 9.75 -9.68
N THR A 187 17.02 10.53 -8.61
CA THR A 187 18.03 11.55 -8.27
C THR A 187 18.96 11.15 -7.13
N ASP A 188 18.91 9.89 -6.69
CA ASP A 188 19.67 9.38 -5.54
C ASP A 188 19.51 10.24 -4.27
N SER A 189 18.29 10.72 -4.03
CA SER A 189 18.00 11.62 -2.91
C SER A 189 17.47 10.83 -1.70
N PRO A 190 18.15 10.87 -0.54
CA PRO A 190 17.79 10.06 0.62
C PRO A 190 16.54 10.56 1.36
N SER A 191 16.18 11.84 1.17
CA SER A 191 15.06 12.48 1.86
C SER A 191 14.09 13.14 0.89
N ILE A 192 12.79 13.08 1.20
CA ILE A 192 11.75 13.81 0.45
C ILE A 192 11.99 15.33 0.46
N ARG A 193 12.68 15.84 1.48
CA ARG A 193 13.04 17.27 1.58
C ARG A 193 14.02 17.71 0.50
N ASP A 194 14.79 16.78 -0.06
CA ASP A 194 15.80 17.08 -1.07
C ASP A 194 15.17 17.21 -2.48
N VAL A 195 13.94 16.74 -2.66
CA VAL A 195 13.19 16.81 -3.92
C VAL A 195 12.04 17.82 -3.89
N LEU A 196 11.80 18.45 -2.73
CA LEU A 196 10.83 19.52 -2.55
C LEU A 196 11.55 20.86 -2.45
N LEU A 197 11.18 21.83 -3.30
CA LEU A 197 11.79 23.18 -3.27
C LEU A 197 11.58 23.90 -1.93
N PHE A 198 10.40 23.69 -1.31
CA PHE A 198 10.01 24.33 -0.04
C PHE A 198 9.32 23.31 0.87
N PRO A 199 10.08 22.43 1.55
CA PRO A 199 9.49 21.43 2.44
C PRO A 199 8.88 22.09 3.68
N HIS A 200 7.87 21.45 4.28
CA HIS A 200 7.33 21.91 5.55
C HIS A 200 8.39 21.82 6.66
N MET A 201 8.65 22.95 7.31
CA MET A 201 9.64 23.08 8.38
C MET A 201 8.93 23.33 9.71
N ARG A 202 9.50 22.76 10.78
CA ARG A 202 9.07 23.12 12.14
C ARG A 202 9.36 24.61 12.36
N PRO A 203 8.43 25.40 12.92
CA PRO A 203 8.69 26.78 13.29
C PRO A 203 9.92 26.88 14.20
N GLU A 204 10.72 27.94 14.04
CA GLU A 204 11.82 28.22 14.94
C GLU A 204 11.28 28.46 16.36
N ALA A 205 11.91 27.83 17.35
CA ALA A 205 11.59 28.10 18.74
C ALA A 205 11.97 29.56 19.05
N GLN A 206 11.00 30.37 19.47
CA GLN A 206 11.28 31.73 19.95
C GLN A 206 12.22 31.61 21.16
N THR A 207 13.47 31.99 20.97
CA THR A 207 14.38 32.16 22.10
C THR A 207 13.89 33.41 22.84
N PRO A 208 13.63 33.36 24.16
CA PRO A 208 13.24 34.57 24.89
C PRO A 208 14.36 35.59 24.73
N GLY A 209 14.04 36.77 24.17
CA GLY A 209 15.01 37.85 24.02
C GLY A 209 15.59 38.26 25.37
N PRO A 210 16.83 38.77 25.42
CA PRO A 210 17.44 39.20 26.69
C PRO A 210 16.62 40.34 27.28
N SER A 211 16.24 40.16 28.55
CA SER A 211 15.56 41.14 29.41
C SER A 211 16.39 42.39 29.63
#